data_AF-A0A959RX74-F1
#
_entry.id   AF-A0A959RX74-F1
#
_cell.length_a   1.000
_cell.length_b   1.000
_cell.length_c   1.000
_cell.angle_alpha   90.00
_cell.angle_beta   90.00
_cell.angle_gamma   90.00
#
_symmetry.space_group_name_H-M   'P 1'
#
loop_
_entity.id
_entity.type
_entity.pdbx_description
1 polymer ?
#
loop_
_entity_poly.entity_id
_entity_poly.type
_entity_poly.pdbx_seq_one_letter_code
_entity_poly.pdbx_strand_id
1 'polypeptide(L)' 'MSYQSADILSANAKKILNDYIHNVEDLKAKDRLKIPAQEMPAQDPNIRAHNLEEVAIGYTMEEARVEALRCLECVKQT' A
#
# COMPACT_ATOMS: atom_id res chain seq x y z
N MET A 1 -7.17 -13.68 -9.63
CA MET A 1 -6.52 -12.91 -8.56
C MET A 1 -6.50 -13.79 -7.33
N SER A 2 -5.31 -14.19 -6.88
CA SER A 2 -5.13 -14.98 -5.66
C SER A 2 -5.34 -14.08 -4.44
N TYR A 3 -6.14 -14.53 -3.47
CA TYR A 3 -6.31 -13.82 -2.20
C TYR A 3 -4.97 -13.76 -1.47
N GLN A 4 -4.62 -12.58 -0.97
CA GLN A 4 -3.47 -12.37 -0.09
C GLN A 4 -3.98 -11.89 1.26
N SER A 5 -3.50 -12.50 2.33
CA SER A 5 -3.89 -12.09 3.68
C SER A 5 -3.28 -10.73 4.03
N ALA A 6 -3.97 -10.00 4.93
CA ALA A 6 -3.52 -8.69 5.41
C ALA A 6 -2.09 -8.73 5.99
N ASP A 7 -1.73 -9.81 6.69
CA ASP A 7 -0.39 -9.97 7.28
C ASP A 7 0.72 -10.04 6.22
N ILE A 8 0.45 -10.71 5.09
CA ILE A 8 1.42 -10.84 4.00
C ILE A 8 1.62 -9.49 3.31
N LEU A 9 0.53 -8.76 3.07
CA LEU A 9 0.56 -7.42 2.48
C LEU A 9 1.35 -6.45 3.38
N SER A 10 1.06 -6.45 4.69
CA SER A 10 1.77 -5.63 5.67
C SER A 10 3.27 -5.99 5.75
N ALA A 11 3.62 -7.28 5.72
CA ALA A 11 5.01 -7.72 5.73
C ALA A 11 5.77 -7.28 4.46
N ASN A 12 5.10 -7.29 3.30
CA ASN A 12 5.67 -6.81 2.05
C ASN A 12 5.85 -5.29 2.08
N ALA A 13 4.84 -4.55 2.56
CA ALA A 13 4.91 -3.10 2.71
C ALA A 13 6.05 -2.68 3.64
N LYS A 14 6.27 -3.39 4.76
CA LYS A 14 7.40 -3.17 5.67
C LYS A 14 8.76 -3.31 4.96
N LYS A 15 8.92 -4.33 4.12
CA LYS A 15 10.15 -4.53 3.35
C LYS A 15 10.37 -3.37 2.38
N ILE A 16 9.35 -3.01 1.61
CA ILE A 16 9.42 -1.89 0.66
C ILE A 16 9.74 -0.59 1.39
N LEU A 17 9.07 -0.32 2.52
CA LEU A 17 9.30 0.87 3.31
C LEU A 17 10.77 0.97 3.76
N ASN A 18 11.35 -0.13 4.25
CA ASN A 18 12.75 -0.16 4.68
C ASN A 18 13.73 0.21 3.56
N ASP A 19 13.45 -0.13 2.31
CA ASP A 19 14.31 0.21 1.17
C ASP A 19 14.33 1.73 0.91
N TYR A 20 13.26 2.46 1.27
CA TYR A 20 13.12 3.89 1.01
C TYR A 20 13.24 4.79 2.24
N ILE A 21 13.23 4.23 3.47
CA ILE A 21 13.24 4.99 4.75
C ILE A 21 14.35 6.05 4.81
N HIS A 22 15.53 5.76 4.28
CA HIS A 22 16.70 6.61 4.44
C HIS A 22 16.78 7.79 3.46
N ASN A 23 16.06 7.73 2.34
CA ASN A 23 16.21 8.68 1.22
C ASN A 23 14.88 9.31 0.78
N VAL A 24 13.87 9.34 1.64
CA VAL A 24 12.52 9.84 1.30
C VAL A 24 12.56 11.26 0.73
N GLU A 25 13.39 12.13 1.31
CA GLU A 25 13.50 13.54 0.94
C GLU A 25 14.14 13.76 -0.45
N ASP A 26 14.97 12.82 -0.91
CA ASP A 26 15.71 12.92 -2.18
C ASP A 26 15.04 12.15 -3.34
N LEU A 27 13.83 11.60 -3.11
CA LEU A 27 13.11 10.81 -4.12
C LEU A 27 12.66 11.67 -5.31
N LYS A 28 13.28 11.44 -6.47
CA LYS A 28 12.86 12.04 -7.74
C LYS A 28 11.61 11.35 -8.28
N ALA A 29 10.85 12.05 -9.13
CA ALA A 29 9.63 11.55 -9.74
C ALA A 29 9.78 10.17 -10.43
N LYS A 30 10.93 9.92 -11.07
CA LYS A 30 11.23 8.62 -11.72
C LYS A 30 11.32 7.47 -10.72
N ASP A 31 11.78 7.72 -9.50
CA ASP A 31 11.95 6.71 -8.47
C ASP A 31 10.61 6.44 -7.76
N ARG A 32 9.80 7.49 -7.56
CA ARG A 32 8.43 7.36 -7.03
C ARG A 32 7.53 6.50 -7.92
N LEU A 33 7.70 6.58 -9.24
CA LEU A 33 6.98 5.73 -10.21
C LEU A 33 7.36 4.23 -10.14
N LYS A 34 8.53 3.90 -9.59
CA LYS A 34 8.97 2.50 -9.41
C LYS A 34 8.35 1.85 -8.17
N ILE A 35 7.87 2.67 -7.22
CA ILE A 35 7.23 2.17 -6.01
C ILE A 35 5.89 1.52 -6.41
N PRO A 36 5.71 0.22 -6.15
CA PRO A 36 4.50 -0.48 -6.54
C PRO A 36 3.29 0.03 -5.73
N ALA A 37 2.13 0.07 -6.37
CA ALA A 37 0.86 0.35 -5.70
C ALA A 37 0.64 -0.67 -4.59
N GLN A 38 0.22 -0.20 -3.41
CA GLN A 38 -0.13 -1.11 -2.33
C GLN A 38 -1.53 -1.69 -2.59
N GLU A 39 -1.63 -3.01 -2.54
CA GLU A 39 -2.92 -3.69 -2.61
C GLU A 39 -3.68 -3.44 -1.31
N MET A 40 -4.96 -3.11 -1.40
CA MET A 40 -5.79 -2.85 -0.23
C MET A 40 -6.16 -4.17 0.45
N PRO A 41 -5.83 -4.35 1.75
CA PRO A 41 -6.22 -5.53 2.50
C PRO A 41 -7.75 -5.73 2.46
N ALA A 42 -8.15 -6.96 2.15
CA ALA A 42 -9.56 -7.33 2.06
C ALA A 42 -9.88 -8.56 2.90
N GLN A 43 -11.14 -8.68 3.30
CA GLN A 43 -11.65 -9.87 3.98
C GLN A 43 -11.56 -11.11 3.06
N ASP A 44 -11.31 -12.28 3.65
CA ASP A 44 -11.26 -13.55 2.92
C ASP A 44 -12.55 -13.76 2.11
N PRO A 45 -12.45 -14.13 0.81
CA PRO A 45 -13.60 -14.37 -0.05
C PRO A 45 -14.63 -15.35 0.53
N ASN A 46 -14.19 -16.39 1.24
CA ASN A 46 -15.06 -17.38 1.84
C ASN A 46 -15.78 -16.83 3.08
N ILE A 47 -15.17 -15.88 3.80
CA ILE A 47 -15.78 -15.26 4.98
C ILE A 47 -16.77 -14.19 4.55
N ARG A 48 -16.37 -13.27 3.65
CA ARG A 48 -17.21 -12.16 3.18
C ARG A 48 -18.47 -12.59 2.41
N ALA A 49 -18.47 -13.81 1.87
CA ALA A 49 -19.66 -14.38 1.23
C ALA A 49 -20.80 -14.66 2.22
N HIS A 50 -20.51 -14.71 3.52
CA HIS A 50 -21.45 -15.11 4.57
C HIS A 50 -21.73 -14.00 5.60
N ASN A 51 -21.26 -12.76 5.37
CA ASN A 51 -21.49 -11.63 6.27
C ASN A 51 -21.74 -10.32 5.50
N LEU A 52 -22.06 -9.25 6.23
CA LEU A 52 -22.30 -7.89 5.71
C LEU A 52 -21.31 -6.87 6.30
N GLU A 53 -20.18 -7.35 6.80
CA GLU A 53 -19.12 -6.51 7.34
C GLU A 53 -18.33 -5.83 6.22
N GLU A 54 -17.51 -4.85 6.59
CA GLU A 54 -16.68 -4.15 5.64
C GLU A 54 -15.66 -5.09 4.99
N VAL A 55 -15.65 -5.13 3.66
CA VAL A 55 -14.75 -6.00 2.90
C VAL A 55 -13.34 -5.41 2.84
N ALA A 56 -13.21 -4.09 2.67
CA ALA A 56 -11.93 -3.41 2.59
C ALA A 56 -11.48 -3.00 3.99
N ILE A 57 -10.49 -3.70 4.54
CA ILE A 57 -10.05 -3.51 5.93
C ILE A 57 -9.23 -2.22 6.09
N GLY A 58 -8.78 -1.64 4.96
CA GLY A 58 -7.97 -0.43 4.91
C GLY A 58 -6.48 -0.72 5.05
N TYR A 59 -5.68 0.32 4.83
CA TYR A 59 -4.22 0.21 4.91
C TYR A 59 -3.72 0.22 6.34
N THR A 60 -2.72 -0.61 6.60
CA THR A 60 -1.83 -0.50 7.75
C THR A 60 -0.97 0.76 7.65
N MET A 61 -0.35 1.17 8.77
CA MET A 61 0.49 2.37 8.79
C MET A 61 1.63 2.29 7.76
N GLU A 62 2.21 1.11 7.58
CA GLU A 62 3.32 0.87 6.68
C GLU A 62 2.87 0.91 5.22
N GLU A 63 1.74 0.27 4.88
CA GLU A 63 1.15 0.33 3.54
C GLU A 63 0.77 1.77 3.17
N ALA A 64 0.13 2.51 4.09
CA ALA A 64 -0.25 3.90 3.88
C ALA A 64 0.97 4.80 3.61
N ARG A 65 2.08 4.57 4.33
CA ARG A 65 3.34 5.29 4.07
C ARG A 65 3.90 4.97 2.69
N VAL A 66 3.95 3.69 2.32
CA VAL A 66 4.46 3.29 0.99
C VAL A 66 3.61 3.87 -0.13
N GLU A 67 2.28 3.84 0.00
CA GLU A 67 1.38 4.44 -0.99
C GLU A 67 1.56 5.97 -1.08
N ALA A 68 1.76 6.64 0.06
CA ALA A 68 2.04 8.08 0.08
C ALA A 68 3.36 8.45 -0.62
N LEU A 69 4.40 7.61 -0.53
CA LEU A 69 5.68 7.83 -1.22
C LEU A 69 5.54 7.84 -2.75
N ARG A 70 4.47 7.29 -3.31
CA ARG A 70 4.19 7.32 -4.75
C ARG A 70 3.74 8.69 -5.25
N CYS A 71 3.29 9.57 -4.36
CA CYS A 71 2.84 10.90 -4.73
C CYS A 71 3.96 11.70 -5.41
N LEU A 72 3.69 12.26 -6.60
CA LEU A 72 4.67 13.05 -7.36
C LEU A 72 4.82 14.49 -6.86
N GLU A 73 4.04 14.90 -5.87
CA GLU A 73 4.02 16.27 -5.34
C GLU A 73 3.78 17.32 -6.43
N CYS A 74 2.80 17.05 -7.30
CA CYS A 74 2.45 17.93 -8.42
C CYS A 74 2.05 19.34 -7.94
N VAL A 75 2.59 20.37 -8.61
CA VAL A 75 2.30 21.79 -8.29
C VAL A 75 0.82 22.15 -8.45
N LYS A 76 0.12 21.47 -9.37
CA LYS A 76 -1.33 21.57 -9.55
C LYS A 76 -1.93 20.17 -9.59
N GLN A 77 -3.02 19.97 -8.86
CA GLN A 77 -3.68 18.67 -8.62
C GLN A 77 -5.10 18.64 -9.21
N THR A 78 -5.31 19.43 -10.27
CA THR A 78 -6.60 19.71 -10.91
C THR A 78 -6.73 19.00 -12.24
#